data_AF-A0A3D4FWQ2-F1
#
_entry.id   AF-A0A3D4FWQ2-F1
#
_cell.length_a   1.000
_cell.length_b   1.000
_cell.length_c   1.000
_cell.angle_alpha   90.00
_cell.angle_beta   90.00
_cell.angle_gamma   90.00
#
_symmetry.space_group_name_H-M   'P 1'
#
loop_
_entity.id
_entity.type
_entity.pdbx_description
1 polymer ?
#
loop_
_entity_poly.entity_id
_entity_poly.type
_entity_poly.pdbx_seq_one_letter_code
_entity_poly.pdbx_strand_id
1 'polypeptide(L)'
;MSCPRFHLLAVPVFGAVFVAYSSGLVAGQPTTPWGDPDLQGIWHSSGATPMERPDEFAGRETLSEEEVSEIRAATDARNQQLLVADAQRTQAGGNIGAYNNFWMERGARSNRTSMVVDPPEGKFPALTPAGEHARRTRLKAPEGMELDD
;
A
#
# COMPACT_ATOMS: atom_id res chain seq x y z
N MET A 1 -36.52 29.50 -74.34
CA MET A 1 -35.44 28.58 -73.96
C MET A 1 -35.49 28.44 -72.45
N SER A 2 -36.12 27.37 -71.98
CA SER A 2 -36.47 27.14 -70.57
C SER A 2 -35.48 26.10 -70.02
N CYS A 3 -34.82 26.39 -68.90
CA CYS A 3 -33.88 25.49 -68.25
C CYS A 3 -34.41 25.18 -66.84
N PRO A 4 -34.77 23.93 -66.51
CA PRO A 4 -35.31 23.60 -65.20
C PRO A 4 -34.18 23.42 -64.17
N ARG A 5 -34.36 24.06 -63.01
CA ARG A 5 -33.51 23.90 -61.82
C ARG A 5 -33.78 22.53 -61.17
N PHE A 6 -32.79 21.64 -61.17
CA PHE A 6 -32.80 20.45 -60.33
C PHE A 6 -32.42 20.82 -58.89
N HIS A 7 -33.31 20.56 -57.93
CA HIS A 7 -33.00 20.58 -56.51
C HIS A 7 -32.53 19.18 -56.09
N LEU A 8 -31.26 19.04 -55.74
CA LEU A 8 -30.72 17.87 -55.05
C LEU A 8 -31.02 18.01 -53.55
N LEU A 9 -31.93 17.20 -53.03
CA LEU A 9 -32.12 17.00 -51.59
C LEU A 9 -31.02 16.06 -51.08
N ALA A 10 -30.08 16.59 -50.30
CA ALA A 10 -29.09 15.79 -49.59
C ALA A 10 -29.75 15.18 -48.33
N VAL A 11 -29.77 13.85 -48.25
CA VAL A 11 -30.18 13.10 -47.05
C VAL A 11 -28.95 12.95 -46.15
N PRO A 12 -28.92 13.48 -44.92
CA PRO A 12 -27.80 13.24 -44.02
C PRO A 12 -27.95 11.85 -43.40
N VAL A 13 -27.02 10.95 -43.73
CA VAL A 13 -26.83 9.67 -43.04
C VAL A 13 -26.21 9.98 -41.68
N PHE A 14 -27.01 9.91 -40.61
CA PHE A 14 -26.50 9.94 -39.24
C PHE A 14 -25.67 8.67 -38.99
N GLY A 15 -24.35 8.83 -38.88
CA GLY A 15 -23.46 7.77 -38.46
C GLY A 15 -23.69 7.44 -36.98
N ALA A 16 -24.15 6.22 -36.71
CA ALA A 16 -24.18 5.67 -35.36
C ALA A 16 -22.74 5.34 -34.94
N VAL A 17 -22.16 6.17 -34.09
CA VAL A 17 -20.90 5.85 -33.40
C VAL A 17 -21.21 4.85 -32.29
N PHE A 18 -20.91 3.57 -32.54
CA PHE A 18 -20.91 2.54 -31.51
C PHE A 18 -19.64 2.74 -30.65
N VAL A 19 -19.78 3.42 -29.51
CA VAL A 19 -18.74 3.41 -28.47
C VAL A 19 -18.80 2.06 -27.76
N ALA A 20 -17.94 1.14 -28.15
CA ALA A 20 -17.69 -0.06 -27.37
C ALA A 20 -16.92 0.35 -26.10
N TYR A 21 -17.62 0.41 -24.96
CA TYR A 21 -16.98 0.43 -23.66
C TYR A 21 -16.30 -0.92 -23.46
N SER A 22 -14.99 -0.96 -23.65
CA SER A 22 -14.16 -2.06 -23.18
C SER A 22 -14.16 -1.99 -21.65
N SER A 23 -15.09 -2.69 -20.99
CA SER A 23 -14.95 -2.98 -19.57
C SER A 23 -13.68 -3.81 -19.42
N GLY A 24 -12.60 -3.18 -18.95
CA GLY A 24 -11.39 -3.89 -18.57
C GLY A 24 -11.78 -4.98 -17.57
N LEU A 25 -11.51 -6.23 -17.91
CA LEU A 25 -11.63 -7.35 -16.99
C LEU A 25 -10.66 -7.09 -15.83
N VAL A 26 -11.16 -6.57 -14.71
CA VAL A 26 -10.55 -6.83 -13.41
C VAL A 26 -10.60 -8.35 -13.26
N ALA A 27 -9.45 -9.02 -13.28
CA ALA A 27 -9.38 -10.43 -12.93
C ALA A 27 -10.02 -10.58 -11.54
N GLY A 28 -11.17 -11.27 -11.48
CA GLY A 28 -11.89 -11.45 -10.23
C GLY A 28 -11.00 -12.14 -9.21
N GLN A 29 -11.06 -11.69 -7.95
CA GLN A 29 -10.40 -12.33 -6.82
C GLN A 29 -10.67 -13.84 -6.88
N PRO A 30 -9.65 -14.71 -6.84
CA PRO A 30 -9.85 -16.15 -6.80
C PRO A 30 -10.78 -16.50 -5.63
N THR A 31 -11.71 -17.43 -5.85
CA THR A 31 -12.65 -17.88 -4.82
C THR A 31 -12.49 -19.36 -4.56
N THR A 32 -12.74 -19.76 -3.33
CA THR A 32 -12.82 -21.16 -2.94
C THR A 32 -14.06 -21.82 -3.54
N PRO A 33 -14.13 -23.17 -3.61
CA PRO A 33 -15.33 -23.87 -4.07
C PRO A 33 -16.61 -23.57 -3.28
N TRP A 34 -16.49 -23.02 -2.06
CA TRP A 34 -17.61 -22.62 -1.21
C TRP A 34 -17.92 -21.12 -1.27
N GLY A 35 -17.24 -20.35 -2.12
CA GLY A 35 -17.60 -18.97 -2.48
C GLY A 35 -16.87 -17.86 -1.71
N ASP A 36 -15.95 -18.20 -0.80
CA ASP A 36 -15.14 -17.21 -0.08
C ASP A 36 -13.94 -16.76 -0.92
N PRO A 37 -13.34 -15.58 -0.65
CA PRO A 37 -12.05 -15.21 -1.23
C PRO A 37 -10.98 -16.25 -0.90
N ASP A 38 -10.30 -16.74 -1.92
CA ASP A 38 -9.16 -17.64 -1.74
C ASP A 38 -7.91 -16.81 -1.42
N LEU A 39 -7.42 -16.99 -0.19
CA LEU A 39 -6.23 -16.32 0.34
C LEU A 39 -4.98 -17.22 0.32
N GLN A 40 -5.01 -18.33 -0.42
CA GLN A 40 -3.84 -19.17 -0.63
C GLN A 40 -2.77 -18.44 -1.44
N GLY A 41 -1.50 -18.68 -1.10
CA GLY A 41 -0.37 -18.08 -1.78
C GLY A 41 0.89 -18.02 -0.92
N ILE A 42 1.95 -17.47 -1.51
CA ILE A 42 3.19 -17.14 -0.79
C ILE A 42 3.07 -15.68 -0.36
N TRP A 43 3.00 -15.47 0.94
CA TRP A 43 2.90 -14.14 1.55
C TRP A 43 4.26 -13.71 2.09
N HIS A 44 4.59 -12.44 1.91
CA HIS A 44 5.81 -11.83 2.44
C HIS A 44 5.46 -10.59 3.25
N SER A 45 6.12 -10.40 4.39
CA SER A 45 5.80 -9.37 5.37
C SER A 45 6.68 -8.12 5.32
N SER A 46 7.67 -8.04 4.42
CA SER A 46 8.67 -6.97 4.43
C SER A 46 8.24 -5.61 3.85
N GLY A 47 6.95 -5.31 3.76
CA GLY A 47 6.50 -4.05 3.13
C GLY A 47 7.02 -2.79 3.84
N ALA A 48 7.57 -1.83 3.08
CA ALA A 48 7.97 -0.52 3.60
C ALA A 48 6.83 0.52 3.65
N THR A 49 5.63 0.13 3.21
CA THR A 49 4.43 0.97 3.26
C THR A 49 3.98 1.13 4.72
N PRO A 50 3.78 2.36 5.23
CA PRO A 50 3.29 2.59 6.59
C PRO A 50 1.96 1.86 6.85
N MET A 51 1.76 1.37 8.07
CA MET A 51 0.48 0.75 8.44
C MET A 51 -0.67 1.76 8.34
N GLU A 52 -0.52 2.89 9.03
CA GLU A 52 -1.44 4.01 9.01
C GLU A 52 -0.90 5.16 8.17
N ARG A 53 -1.78 5.97 7.57
CA ARG A 53 -1.42 7.09 6.72
C ARG A 53 -0.78 8.20 7.55
N PRO A 54 0.46 8.61 7.26
CA PRO A 54 1.04 9.80 7.88
C PRO A 54 0.22 11.05 7.59
N ASP A 55 0.18 12.00 8.54
CA ASP A 55 -0.66 13.19 8.43
C ASP A 55 -0.28 14.10 7.25
N GLU A 56 1.00 14.08 6.84
CA GLU A 56 1.52 14.74 5.64
C GLU A 56 0.86 14.26 4.34
N PHE A 57 0.25 13.06 4.35
CA PHE A 57 -0.46 12.49 3.22
C PHE A 57 -1.98 12.51 3.41
N ALA A 58 -2.54 13.25 4.38
CA ALA A 58 -3.98 13.32 4.59
C ALA A 58 -4.74 13.64 3.28
N GLY A 59 -5.76 12.83 2.96
CA GLY A 59 -6.53 12.94 1.71
C GLY A 59 -5.82 12.46 0.44
N ARG A 60 -4.57 11.98 0.53
CA ARG A 60 -3.80 11.41 -0.58
C ARG A 60 -3.58 9.92 -0.36
N GLU A 61 -4.24 9.09 -1.15
CA GLU A 61 -4.15 7.64 -1.01
C GLU A 61 -2.87 7.04 -1.63
N THR A 62 -2.31 7.74 -2.62
CA THR A 62 -1.17 7.28 -3.39
C THR A 62 -0.11 8.36 -3.55
N LEU A 63 1.11 7.87 -3.75
CA LEU A 63 2.29 8.61 -4.17
C LEU A 63 2.42 8.51 -5.69
N SER A 64 3.07 9.50 -6.31
CA SER A 64 3.50 9.41 -7.71
C SER A 64 4.63 8.40 -7.87
N GLU A 65 4.90 7.96 -9.09
CA GLU A 65 6.01 7.03 -9.35
C GLU A 65 7.37 7.67 -9.02
N GLU A 66 7.50 8.98 -9.27
CA GLU A 66 8.68 9.77 -8.92
C GLU A 66 8.90 9.79 -7.40
N GLU A 67 7.86 10.07 -6.61
CA GLU A 67 7.93 10.06 -5.13
C GLU A 67 8.34 8.67 -4.61
N VAL A 68 7.78 7.59 -5.17
CA VAL A 68 8.15 6.21 -4.79
C VAL A 68 9.60 5.92 -5.15
N SER A 69 10.04 6.33 -6.33
CA SER A 69 11.41 6.16 -6.81
C SER A 69 12.41 6.89 -5.93
N GLU A 70 12.12 8.13 -5.54
CA GLU A 70 12.96 8.93 -4.63
C GLU A 70 13.11 8.26 -3.26
N ILE A 71 12.00 7.75 -2.69
CA ILE A 71 12.04 7.05 -1.40
C ILE A 71 12.86 5.77 -1.48
N ARG A 72 12.72 5.00 -2.57
CA ARG A 72 13.53 3.79 -2.81
C ARG A 72 15.00 4.13 -2.96
N ALA A 73 15.34 5.12 -3.79
CA ALA A 73 16.71 5.58 -3.99
C ALA A 73 17.36 6.06 -2.68
N ALA A 74 16.62 6.82 -1.86
CA ALA A 74 17.10 7.26 -0.55
C ALA A 74 17.34 6.07 0.41
N THR A 75 16.47 5.06 0.39
CA THR A 75 16.62 3.85 1.21
C THR A 75 17.84 3.05 0.78
N ASP A 76 18.05 2.88 -0.52
CA ASP A 76 19.20 2.16 -1.08
C ASP A 76 20.50 2.89 -0.79
N ALA A 77 20.55 4.21 -1.01
CA ALA A 77 21.71 5.04 -0.69
C ALA A 77 22.09 4.93 0.79
N ARG A 78 21.10 4.98 1.70
CA ARG A 78 21.31 4.78 3.14
C ARG A 78 21.87 3.39 3.43
N ASN A 79 21.31 2.35 2.80
CA ASN A 79 21.78 0.97 3.02
C ASN A 79 23.22 0.78 2.53
N GLN A 80 23.59 1.36 1.38
CA GLN A 80 24.96 1.34 0.86
C GLN A 80 25.93 2.08 1.79
N GLN A 81 25.54 3.26 2.28
CA GLN A 81 26.34 4.01 3.25
C GLN A 81 26.58 3.20 4.53
N LEU A 82 25.56 2.53 5.06
CA LEU A 82 25.66 1.72 6.28
C LEU A 82 26.45 0.43 6.07
N LEU A 83 26.44 -0.14 4.86
CA LEU A 83 27.18 -1.35 4.52
C LEU A 83 28.69 -1.16 4.63
N VAL A 84 29.18 0.02 4.26
CA VAL A 84 30.63 0.37 4.26
C VAL A 84 31.05 1.19 5.48
N ALA A 85 30.14 1.47 6.40
CA ALA A 85 30.43 2.26 7.58
C ALA A 85 31.36 1.50 8.56
N ASP A 86 32.28 2.23 9.18
CA ASP A 86 33.18 1.66 10.19
C ASP A 86 32.42 1.13 11.41
N ALA A 87 32.95 0.05 11.99
CA ALA A 87 32.41 -0.51 13.22
C ALA A 87 32.53 0.49 14.38
N GLN A 88 31.41 0.77 15.04
CA GLN A 88 31.38 1.62 16.23
C GLN A 88 31.62 0.77 17.49
N ARG A 89 32.65 1.10 18.26
CA ARG A 89 32.95 0.40 19.50
C ARG A 89 32.00 0.86 20.61
N THR A 90 31.32 -0.09 21.23
CA THR A 90 30.45 0.15 22.38
C THR A 90 31.29 0.42 23.64
N GLN A 91 30.78 1.29 24.53
CA GLN A 91 31.41 1.60 25.82
C GLN A 91 30.72 0.82 26.94
N ALA A 92 31.48 0.44 27.97
CA ALA A 92 30.92 -0.24 29.14
C ALA A 92 29.85 0.65 29.80
N GLY A 93 28.67 0.08 30.08
CA GLY A 93 27.51 0.81 30.61
C GLY A 93 26.74 1.64 29.57
N GLY A 94 27.16 1.63 28.30
CA GLY A 94 26.48 2.31 27.20
C GLY A 94 25.48 1.43 26.45
N ASN A 95 24.74 2.06 25.52
CA ASN A 95 23.87 1.33 24.60
C ASN A 95 24.71 0.47 23.64
N ILE A 96 24.41 -0.83 23.59
CA ILE A 96 25.08 -1.79 22.72
C ILE A 96 24.63 -1.72 21.24
N GLY A 97 23.60 -0.91 20.95
CA GLY A 97 23.03 -0.74 19.63
C GLY A 97 22.14 -1.91 19.21
N ALA A 98 21.84 -1.97 17.92
CA ALA A 98 21.12 -3.06 17.28
C ALA A 98 22.04 -3.80 16.29
N TYR A 99 21.54 -4.88 15.69
CA TYR A 99 22.24 -5.58 14.61
C TYR A 99 22.61 -4.62 13.46
N ASN A 100 23.69 -4.95 12.76
CA ASN A 100 24.11 -4.20 11.59
C ASN A 100 23.00 -4.20 10.52
N ASN A 101 22.87 -3.09 9.79
CA ASN A 101 21.80 -2.87 8.83
C ASN A 101 21.74 -3.92 7.71
N PHE A 102 22.86 -4.55 7.34
CA PHE A 102 22.86 -5.58 6.29
C PHE A 102 22.08 -6.85 6.69
N TRP A 103 21.84 -7.09 7.99
CA TRP A 103 20.98 -8.17 8.47
C TRP A 103 19.48 -7.81 8.44
N MET A 104 19.15 -6.55 8.18
CA MET A 104 17.80 -6.04 8.31
C MET A 104 17.14 -5.91 6.93
N GLU A 105 16.06 -6.66 6.72
CA GLU A 105 15.22 -6.46 5.54
C GLU A 105 14.32 -5.23 5.73
N ARG A 106 14.31 -4.32 4.74
CA ARG A 106 13.45 -3.13 4.71
C ARG A 106 12.25 -3.29 3.77
N GLY A 107 12.36 -4.27 2.88
CA GLY A 107 11.53 -4.53 1.70
C GLY A 107 11.16 -3.32 0.87
N ALA A 108 10.22 -3.52 -0.04
CA ALA A 108 9.88 -2.54 -1.07
C ALA A 108 8.64 -1.73 -0.68
N ARG A 109 8.68 -0.43 -0.97
CA ARG A 109 7.54 0.47 -0.81
C ARG A 109 6.57 0.32 -1.99
N SER A 110 5.28 0.22 -1.72
CA SER A 110 4.22 0.35 -2.74
C SER A 110 3.93 1.83 -3.02
N ASN A 111 3.10 2.15 -4.02
CA ASN A 111 2.65 3.52 -4.23
C ASN A 111 1.57 3.99 -3.22
N ARG A 112 1.08 3.13 -2.32
CA ARG A 112 0.11 3.55 -1.30
C ARG A 112 0.78 4.32 -0.16
N THR A 113 0.06 5.30 0.38
CA THR A 113 0.52 6.08 1.54
C THR A 113 0.23 5.37 2.87
N SER A 114 -0.59 4.32 2.87
CA SER A 114 -0.85 3.44 4.03
C SER A 114 -1.25 2.02 3.60
N MET A 115 -1.17 1.06 4.51
CA MET A 115 -1.72 -0.29 4.34
C MET A 115 -3.23 -0.32 4.60
N VAL A 116 -3.72 0.41 5.60
CA VAL A 116 -5.15 0.57 5.84
C VAL A 116 -5.81 1.24 4.63
N VAL A 117 -6.83 0.61 4.04
CA VAL A 117 -7.58 1.17 2.91
C VAL A 117 -8.90 1.79 3.39
N ASP A 118 -9.55 1.09 4.31
CA ASP A 118 -10.84 1.45 4.88
C ASP A 118 -10.69 1.46 6.41
N PRO A 119 -10.92 2.60 7.08
CA PRO A 119 -11.50 3.86 6.58
C PRO A 119 -10.56 4.63 5.63
N PRO A 120 -11.09 5.50 4.73
CA PRO A 120 -10.33 6.19 3.69
C PRO A 120 -9.30 7.16 4.25
N GLU A 121 -9.40 7.55 5.51
CA GLU A 121 -8.38 8.30 6.27
C GLU A 121 -7.10 7.48 6.48
N GLY A 122 -7.15 6.15 6.28
CA GLY A 122 -5.99 5.26 6.35
C GLY A 122 -5.48 5.11 7.78
N LYS A 123 -6.35 5.30 8.76
CA LYS A 123 -6.07 5.15 10.19
C LYS A 123 -6.84 3.96 10.73
N PHE A 124 -6.36 3.35 11.81
CA PHE A 124 -7.16 2.34 12.48
C PHE A 124 -8.47 2.96 13.02
N PRO A 125 -9.61 2.29 12.86
CA PRO A 125 -10.84 2.74 13.49
C PRO A 125 -10.69 2.70 15.02
N ALA A 126 -11.46 3.55 15.71
CA ALA A 126 -11.49 3.53 17.16
C ALA A 126 -11.85 2.13 17.68
N LEU A 127 -11.15 1.68 18.71
CA LEU A 127 -11.43 0.38 19.33
C LEU A 127 -12.83 0.39 19.95
N THR A 128 -13.52 -0.75 19.84
CA THR A 128 -14.75 -0.97 20.60
C THR A 128 -14.44 -1.07 22.09
N PRO A 129 -15.42 -0.88 22.99
CA PRO A 129 -15.21 -1.07 24.43
C PRO A 129 -14.62 -2.45 24.78
N ALA A 130 -15.01 -3.51 24.05
CA ALA A 130 -14.44 -4.84 24.19
C ALA A 130 -12.97 -4.90 23.72
N GLY A 131 -12.64 -4.23 22.59
CA GLY A 131 -11.28 -4.10 22.10
C GLY A 131 -10.37 -3.34 23.08
N GLU A 132 -10.86 -2.28 23.70
CA GLU A 132 -10.13 -1.56 24.75
C GLU A 132 -9.93 -2.42 26.00
N HIS A 133 -10.95 -3.17 26.42
CA HIS A 133 -10.82 -4.13 27.51
C HIS A 133 -9.74 -5.16 27.20
N ALA A 134 -9.78 -5.77 26.01
CA ALA A 134 -8.82 -6.77 25.57
C ALA A 134 -7.39 -6.20 25.47
N ARG A 135 -7.21 -4.98 24.94
CA ARG A 135 -5.89 -4.32 24.88
C ARG A 135 -5.29 -4.13 26.26
N ARG A 136 -6.11 -3.70 27.22
CA ARG A 136 -5.70 -3.49 28.62
C ARG A 136 -5.37 -4.80 29.34
N THR A 137 -6.05 -5.90 29.01
CA THR A 137 -5.82 -7.20 29.64
C THR A 137 -4.78 -8.08 28.93
N ARG A 138 -4.56 -7.87 27.62
CA ARG A 138 -3.56 -8.59 26.81
C ARG A 138 -2.12 -8.25 27.22
N LEU A 139 -1.88 -7.02 27.67
CA LEU A 139 -0.60 -6.63 28.26
C LEU A 139 -0.64 -6.88 29.76
N LYS A 140 -0.39 -8.14 30.15
CA LYS A 140 0.18 -8.59 31.43
C LYS A 140 0.18 -10.12 31.43
N ALA A 141 1.36 -10.73 31.40
CA ALA A 141 1.56 -11.78 32.40
C ALA A 141 1.19 -11.12 33.75
N PRO A 142 0.36 -11.76 34.59
CA PRO A 142 0.02 -11.19 35.88
C PRO A 142 1.33 -10.81 36.58
N GLU A 143 1.44 -9.53 36.94
CA GLU A 143 2.54 -8.90 37.67
C GLU A 143 3.87 -9.70 37.70
N GLY A 144 4.68 -9.57 36.64
CA GLY A 144 6.08 -9.98 36.69
C GLY A 144 6.37 -11.48 36.65
N MET A 145 5.40 -12.33 36.33
CA MET A 145 5.70 -13.74 36.05
C MET A 145 6.19 -13.89 34.61
N GLU A 146 7.51 -13.87 34.42
CA GLU A 146 8.13 -14.53 33.27
C GLU A 146 7.83 -16.02 33.40
N LEU A 147 7.02 -16.55 32.48
CA LEU A 147 6.86 -17.99 32.36
C LEU A 147 8.11 -18.47 31.64
N ASP A 148 9.07 -18.98 32.41
CA ASP A 148 10.21 -19.69 31.85
C ASP A 148 9.68 -20.88 31.04
N ASP A 149 9.99 -20.89 29.75
CA ASP A 149 9.73 -22.01 28.82
C ASP A 149 10.68 -23.19 29.10
#